data_AF-A0AAW2TYE0-F1
#
_entry.id   AF-A0AAW2TYE0-F1
#
_cell.length_a   1.000
_cell.length_b   1.000
_cell.length_c   1.000
_cell.angle_alpha   90.00
_cell.angle_beta   90.00
_cell.angle_gamma   90.00
#
_symmetry.space_group_name_H-M   'P 1'
#
loop_
_entity.id
_entity.type
_entity.pdbx_description
1 polymer ?
#
loop_
_entity_poly.entity_id
_entity_poly.type
_entity_poly.pdbx_seq_one_letter_code
_entity_poly.pdbx_strand_id
1 'polypeptide(L)'
;MGADEEEKRWPPWLKPLLKEHFFVQCKLHADSHKSECNMYCLDCMNGPLCSLCLAYHKDHRAIQIRRSSYHDVIRVSEIQKYLDISSVQTYIINSAKVVFLNERPQPRPGKGVTNTCQVCDRSLLDSFSFCSLGCKMVGTSPNFQKIKKQSPEKKRAASALESEDSYSSSSSSHGRSTTKFPSFTPSTPPRTAVNHRTAKRRKGIPHRAPMGGLTLEI
;
A
#
# COMPACT_ATOMS: atom_id res chain seq x y z
N MET A 1 5.26 22.79 -22.38
CA MET A 1 6.39 21.84 -22.55
C MET A 1 7.16 21.83 -21.24
N GLY A 2 7.07 20.77 -20.44
CA GLY A 2 7.65 20.75 -19.09
C GLY A 2 7.60 19.38 -18.40
N ALA A 3 7.43 18.29 -19.14
CA ALA A 3 7.39 16.93 -18.59
C ALA A 3 8.78 16.27 -18.56
N ASP A 4 9.76 16.80 -19.32
CA ASP A 4 11.05 16.15 -19.56
C ASP A 4 12.12 16.40 -18.46
N GLU A 5 11.93 17.38 -17.57
CA GLU A 5 12.91 17.62 -16.50
C GLU A 5 12.73 16.67 -15.30
N GLU A 6 11.52 16.13 -15.11
CA GLU A 6 11.21 15.18 -14.03
C GLU A 6 11.82 13.78 -14.29
N GLU A 7 12.13 13.48 -15.55
CA GLU A 7 12.76 12.23 -15.96
C GLU A 7 14.29 12.20 -15.77
N LYS A 8 14.93 13.36 -15.57
CA LYS A 8 16.40 13.44 -15.40
C LYS A 8 16.94 12.95 -14.06
N ARG A 9 16.11 12.80 -13.02
CA ARG A 9 16.61 12.49 -11.66
C ARG A 9 16.63 11.01 -11.30
N TRP A 10 15.85 10.20 -11.99
CA TRP A 10 15.71 8.78 -11.71
C TRP A 10 16.10 7.96 -12.94
N PRO A 11 16.76 6.80 -12.77
CA PRO A 11 17.12 5.99 -13.92
C PRO A 11 15.84 5.47 -14.60
N PRO A 12 15.84 5.35 -15.94
CA PRO A 12 14.64 5.04 -16.72
C PRO A 12 14.01 3.69 -16.33
N TRP A 13 14.82 2.75 -15.84
CA TRP A 13 14.38 1.43 -15.40
C TRP A 13 13.62 1.41 -14.06
N LEU A 14 13.71 2.47 -13.24
CA LEU A 14 13.12 2.43 -11.90
C LEU A 14 11.59 2.51 -11.94
N LYS A 15 11.03 3.40 -12.76
CA LYS A 15 9.56 3.55 -12.88
C LYS A 15 8.91 2.25 -13.38
N PRO A 16 9.40 1.59 -14.45
CA PRO A 16 8.84 0.31 -14.88
C PRO A 16 9.07 -0.79 -13.84
N LEU A 17 10.26 -0.89 -13.23
CA LEU A 17 10.56 -1.86 -12.17
C LEU A 17 9.52 -1.83 -11.03
N LEU A 18 9.11 -0.64 -10.59
CA LEU A 18 8.15 -0.47 -9.49
C LEU A 18 6.69 -0.80 -9.88
N LYS A 19 6.37 -0.80 -11.18
CA LYS A 19 5.04 -1.13 -11.70
C LYS A 19 4.88 -2.60 -12.09
N GLU A 20 6.00 -3.30 -12.27
CA GLU A 20 6.02 -4.65 -12.80
C GLU A 20 5.49 -5.68 -11.80
N HIS A 21 4.95 -6.79 -12.31
CA HIS A 21 4.48 -7.91 -11.50
C HIS A 21 5.44 -9.08 -11.57
N PHE A 22 6.13 -9.36 -10.46
CA PHE A 22 7.07 -10.48 -10.35
C PHE A 22 6.39 -11.78 -9.90
N PHE A 23 7.12 -12.88 -10.05
CA PHE A 23 6.71 -14.24 -9.69
C PHE A 23 5.51 -14.74 -10.48
N VAL A 24 5.36 -14.25 -11.71
CA VAL A 24 4.43 -14.79 -12.70
C VAL A 24 5.09 -15.93 -13.47
N GLN A 25 4.29 -16.83 -14.02
CA GLN A 25 4.81 -17.92 -14.86
C GLN A 25 5.23 -17.37 -16.23
N CYS A 26 6.45 -17.70 -16.66
CA CYS A 26 6.96 -17.33 -17.97
C CYS A 26 6.13 -17.99 -19.07
N LYS A 27 5.64 -17.18 -20.02
CA LYS A 27 4.85 -17.67 -21.16
C LYS A 27 5.66 -18.49 -22.16
N LEU A 28 6.96 -18.20 -22.29
CA LEU A 28 7.85 -18.90 -23.22
C LEU A 28 8.41 -20.22 -22.66
N HIS A 29 8.50 -20.31 -21.34
CA HIS A 29 9.11 -21.45 -20.65
C HIS A 29 8.16 -22.05 -19.61
N ALA A 30 6.85 -22.07 -19.89
CA ALA A 30 5.82 -22.44 -18.92
C ALA A 30 6.05 -23.83 -18.30
N ASP A 31 6.56 -24.78 -19.10
CA ASP A 31 6.77 -26.17 -18.70
C ASP A 31 8.07 -26.40 -17.91
N SER A 32 8.91 -25.37 -17.76
CA SER A 32 10.15 -25.49 -16.99
C SER A 32 9.91 -25.27 -15.50
N HIS A 33 10.62 -26.04 -14.67
CA HIS A 33 10.69 -25.79 -13.22
C HIS A 33 11.31 -24.42 -12.85
N LYS A 34 11.97 -23.75 -13.81
CA LYS A 34 12.52 -22.40 -13.63
C LYS A 34 11.75 -21.32 -14.40
N SER A 35 10.45 -21.55 -14.61
CA SER A 35 9.55 -20.64 -15.32
C SER A 35 9.17 -19.40 -14.53
N GLU A 36 9.44 -19.35 -13.22
CA GLU A 36 9.10 -18.19 -12.40
C GLU A 36 9.89 -16.93 -12.83
N CYS A 37 9.18 -15.86 -13.15
CA CYS A 37 9.75 -14.58 -13.53
C CYS A 37 10.10 -13.73 -12.30
N ASN A 38 11.33 -13.87 -11.81
CA ASN A 38 11.85 -13.14 -10.64
C ASN A 38 13.11 -12.29 -10.95
N MET A 39 13.49 -12.18 -12.22
CA MET A 39 14.61 -11.36 -12.66
C MET A 39 14.11 -10.12 -13.39
N TYR A 40 14.86 -9.03 -13.34
CA TYR A 40 14.55 -7.81 -14.08
C TYR A 40 15.81 -7.25 -14.73
N CYS A 41 15.74 -6.95 -16.04
CA CYS A 41 16.84 -6.40 -16.82
C CYS A 41 16.75 -4.87 -16.86
N LEU A 42 17.75 -4.19 -16.31
CA LEU A 42 17.81 -2.73 -16.20
C LEU A 42 18.06 -2.04 -17.54
N ASP A 43 18.64 -2.75 -18.52
CA ASP A 43 18.95 -2.19 -19.84
C ASP A 43 17.80 -2.38 -20.82
N CYS A 44 17.14 -3.54 -20.81
CA CYS A 44 16.01 -3.81 -21.70
C CYS A 44 14.69 -3.26 -21.20
N MET A 45 14.47 -3.27 -19.87
CA MET A 45 13.20 -2.86 -19.25
C MET A 45 11.95 -3.60 -19.79
N ASN A 46 12.13 -4.77 -20.42
CA ASN A 46 11.08 -5.58 -21.07
C ASN A 46 10.28 -6.46 -20.09
N GLY A 47 10.02 -5.95 -18.89
CA GLY A 47 9.30 -6.68 -17.84
C GLY A 47 10.10 -7.79 -17.14
N PRO A 48 9.42 -8.73 -16.46
CA PRO A 48 10.03 -9.70 -15.58
C PRO A 48 10.47 -10.94 -16.36
N LEU A 49 11.68 -11.40 -16.07
CA LEU A 49 12.34 -12.49 -16.76
C LEU A 49 12.45 -13.70 -15.84
N CYS A 50 12.32 -14.90 -16.40
CA CYS A 50 12.71 -16.12 -15.71
C CYS A 50 14.21 -16.39 -15.91
N SER A 51 14.75 -17.38 -15.21
CA SER A 51 16.19 -17.72 -15.31
C SER A 51 16.63 -18.14 -16.71
N LEU A 52 15.75 -18.74 -17.51
CA LEU A 52 16.03 -19.13 -18.89
C LEU A 52 16.02 -17.92 -19.84
N CYS A 53 15.05 -17.01 -19.67
CA CYS A 53 15.05 -15.75 -20.44
C CYS A 53 16.29 -14.90 -20.12
N LEU A 54 16.75 -14.93 -18.87
CA LEU A 54 17.96 -14.20 -18.46
C LEU A 54 19.22 -14.67 -19.22
N ALA A 55 19.27 -15.91 -19.71
CA ALA A 55 20.42 -16.43 -20.45
C ALA A 55 20.67 -15.70 -21.78
N TYR A 56 19.66 -15.00 -22.32
CA TYR A 56 19.78 -14.15 -23.51
C TYR A 56 20.22 -12.71 -23.18
N HIS A 57 20.43 -12.39 -21.90
CA HIS A 57 20.83 -11.09 -21.38
C HIS A 57 22.20 -11.14 -20.70
N LYS A 58 23.18 -11.87 -21.29
CA LYS A 58 24.49 -12.12 -20.66
C LYS A 58 25.29 -10.84 -20.37
N ASP A 59 25.18 -9.85 -21.24
CA ASP A 59 25.94 -8.60 -21.15
C ASP A 59 25.11 -7.45 -20.56
N HIS A 60 23.91 -7.75 -20.04
CA HIS A 60 23.03 -6.74 -19.48
C HIS A 60 23.04 -6.78 -17.95
N ARG A 61 22.79 -5.62 -17.35
CA ARG A 61 22.62 -5.46 -15.92
C ARG A 61 21.25 -5.98 -15.53
N ALA A 62 21.23 -7.03 -14.72
CA ALA A 62 20.01 -7.59 -14.16
C ALA A 62 20.06 -7.61 -12.63
N ILE A 63 18.88 -7.54 -12.02
CA ILE A 63 18.68 -7.66 -10.58
C ILE A 63 17.68 -8.79 -10.29
N GLN A 64 17.83 -9.44 -9.14
CA GLN A 64 16.90 -10.47 -8.70
C GLN A 64 15.91 -9.91 -7.68
N ILE A 65 14.63 -10.05 -8.01
CA ILE A 65 13.53 -9.71 -7.12
C ILE A 65 13.24 -10.91 -6.22
N ARG A 66 13.03 -10.62 -4.93
CA ARG A 66 12.71 -11.61 -3.90
C ARG A 66 11.42 -11.21 -3.21
N ARG A 67 10.80 -12.16 -2.52
CA ARG A 67 9.53 -11.95 -1.80
C ARG A 67 9.74 -12.05 -0.30
N SER A 68 9.34 -11.01 0.43
CA SER A 68 9.32 -11.00 1.90
C SER A 68 7.97 -10.50 2.39
N SER A 69 7.28 -11.30 3.21
CA SER A 69 5.95 -10.99 3.74
C SER A 69 4.97 -10.54 2.63
N TYR A 70 4.95 -11.26 1.51
CA TYR A 70 4.12 -10.97 0.32
C TYR A 70 4.46 -9.68 -0.44
N HIS A 71 5.59 -9.04 -0.14
CA HIS A 71 6.04 -7.85 -0.83
C HIS A 71 7.38 -8.06 -1.52
N ASP A 72 7.56 -7.37 -2.64
CA ASP A 72 8.77 -7.46 -3.44
C ASP A 72 9.90 -6.66 -2.78
N VAL A 73 11.06 -7.31 -2.69
CA VAL A 73 12.28 -6.78 -2.09
C VAL A 73 13.49 -7.05 -2.98
N ILE A 74 14.49 -6.18 -2.88
CA ILE A 74 15.80 -6.36 -3.52
C ILE A 74 16.87 -6.32 -2.43
N ARG A 75 17.94 -7.12 -2.62
CA ARG A 75 19.12 -7.04 -1.76
C ARG A 75 19.83 -5.72 -1.95
N VAL A 76 20.24 -5.10 -0.84
CA VAL A 76 20.98 -3.83 -0.87
C VAL A 76 22.24 -3.95 -1.72
N SER A 77 22.97 -5.07 -1.62
CA SER A 77 24.18 -5.33 -2.41
C SER A 77 23.97 -5.38 -3.94
N GLU A 78 22.73 -5.63 -4.39
CA GLU A 78 22.41 -5.64 -5.82
C GLU A 78 22.03 -4.24 -6.31
N ILE A 79 21.06 -3.59 -5.64
CA ILE A 79 20.50 -2.31 -6.10
C ILE A 79 21.44 -1.12 -5.87
N GLN A 80 22.25 -1.14 -4.82
CA GLN A 80 23.14 -0.03 -4.47
C GLN A 80 24.21 0.25 -5.55
N LYS A 81 24.48 -0.73 -6.43
CA LYS A 81 25.37 -0.58 -7.59
C LYS A 81 24.84 0.40 -8.64
N TYR A 82 23.52 0.59 -8.68
CA TYR A 82 22.84 1.31 -9.75
C TYR A 82 22.02 2.50 -9.24
N LEU A 83 21.79 2.60 -7.93
CA LEU A 83 20.96 3.63 -7.33
C LEU A 83 21.40 3.94 -5.90
N ASP A 84 21.43 5.23 -5.54
CA ASP A 84 21.58 5.64 -4.15
C ASP A 84 20.32 5.30 -3.34
N ILE A 85 20.51 4.61 -2.21
CA ILE A 85 19.44 4.18 -1.30
C ILE A 85 19.57 4.76 0.11
N SER A 86 20.46 5.72 0.33
CA SER A 86 20.79 6.30 1.66
C SER A 86 19.57 6.68 2.52
N SER A 87 18.58 7.35 1.94
CA SER A 87 17.37 7.83 2.64
C SER A 87 16.23 6.81 2.76
N VAL A 88 16.44 5.58 2.27
CA VAL A 88 15.44 4.49 2.33
C VAL A 88 15.77 3.54 3.46
N GLN A 89 14.77 3.26 4.29
CA GLN A 89 14.93 2.29 5.37
C GLN A 89 15.25 0.90 4.80
N THR A 90 16.33 0.32 5.31
CA THR A 90 16.75 -1.05 5.00
C THR A 90 16.40 -1.98 6.16
N TYR A 91 16.19 -3.25 5.85
CA TYR A 91 15.85 -4.29 6.83
C TYR A 91 16.84 -5.43 6.73
N ILE A 92 17.14 -6.08 7.85
CA ILE A 92 17.90 -7.33 7.85
C ILE A 92 16.89 -8.47 7.87
N ILE A 93 16.84 -9.25 6.79
CA ILE A 93 15.94 -10.40 6.63
C ILE A 93 16.77 -11.59 6.19
N ASN A 94 16.68 -12.71 6.93
CA ASN A 94 17.49 -13.92 6.70
C ASN A 94 18.98 -13.58 6.57
N SER A 95 19.49 -12.77 7.51
CA SER A 95 20.88 -12.31 7.57
C SER A 95 21.35 -11.46 6.37
N ALA A 96 20.44 -10.98 5.52
CA ALA A 96 20.77 -10.11 4.39
C ALA A 96 20.09 -8.75 4.53
N LYS A 97 20.79 -7.67 4.15
CA LYS A 97 20.19 -6.33 4.03
C LYS A 97 19.33 -6.24 2.77
N VAL A 98 18.07 -5.86 2.93
CA VAL A 98 17.10 -5.72 1.85
C VAL A 98 16.34 -4.40 1.92
N VAL A 99 15.81 -3.97 0.78
CA VAL A 99 14.92 -2.81 0.63
C VAL A 99 13.63 -3.22 -0.07
N PHE A 100 12.51 -2.62 0.33
CA PHE A 100 11.21 -2.83 -0.32
C PHE A 100 11.08 -1.97 -1.57
N LEU A 101 10.49 -2.53 -2.63
CA LEU A 101 10.19 -1.79 -3.85
C LEU A 101 9.09 -0.75 -3.58
N ASN A 102 7.91 -1.21 -3.16
CA ASN A 102 6.74 -0.36 -3.00
C ASN A 102 6.34 -0.18 -1.53
N GLU A 103 5.48 0.83 -1.28
CA GLU A 103 4.87 1.02 0.02
C GLU A 103 4.07 -0.22 0.46
N ARG A 104 3.93 -0.39 1.77
CA ARG A 104 3.15 -1.48 2.34
C ARG A 104 2.03 -0.86 3.19
N PRO A 105 0.78 -1.32 3.06
CA PRO A 105 -0.33 -0.80 3.84
C PRO A 105 -0.06 -0.98 5.33
N GLN A 106 -0.23 0.09 6.12
CA GLN A 106 -0.07 0.03 7.57
C GLN A 106 -1.43 -0.29 8.21
N PRO A 107 -1.59 -1.42 8.94
CA PRO A 107 -2.90 -1.81 9.51
C PRO A 107 -3.40 -0.90 10.64
N ARG A 108 -2.53 -0.04 11.21
CA ARG A 108 -2.84 0.81 12.35
C ARG A 108 -2.10 2.14 12.22
N PRO A 109 -2.79 3.29 12.34
CA PRO A 109 -2.12 4.58 12.50
C PRO A 109 -1.26 4.53 13.77
N GLY A 110 0.05 4.72 13.63
CA GLY A 110 0.96 4.76 14.77
C GLY A 110 0.68 5.99 15.64
N LYS A 111 0.14 5.81 16.84
CA LYS A 111 0.05 6.88 17.84
C LYS A 111 1.44 7.14 18.41
N GLY A 112 1.95 8.37 18.27
CA GLY A 112 3.15 8.83 18.98
C GLY A 112 4.51 8.61 18.29
N VAL A 113 4.54 8.38 16.99
CA VAL A 113 5.82 8.27 16.24
C VAL A 113 6.18 9.61 15.61
N THR A 114 7.37 10.13 15.91
CA THR A 114 7.89 11.39 15.36
C THR A 114 8.51 11.21 13.97
N ASN A 115 9.13 10.05 13.71
CA ASN A 115 9.77 9.73 12.43
C ASN A 115 8.89 8.85 11.55
N THR A 116 8.22 9.48 10.58
CA THR A 116 7.34 8.81 9.63
C THR A 116 7.79 9.03 8.19
N CYS A 117 7.47 8.07 7.32
CA CYS A 117 7.70 8.14 5.90
C CYS A 117 7.04 9.39 5.32
N GLN A 118 7.78 10.13 4.49
CA GLN A 118 7.25 11.37 3.93
C GLN A 118 6.03 11.16 3.04
N VAL A 119 5.89 9.99 2.41
CA VAL A 119 4.80 9.67 1.46
C VAL A 119 3.63 8.93 2.10
N CYS A 120 3.89 7.85 2.84
CA CYS A 120 2.84 6.95 3.34
C CYS A 120 2.63 7.01 4.85
N ASP A 121 3.30 7.94 5.54
CA ASP A 121 3.25 8.17 6.99
C ASP A 121 3.58 6.94 7.86
N ARG A 122 4.17 5.89 7.26
CA ARG A 122 4.63 4.72 7.99
C ARG A 122 5.76 5.08 8.94
N SER A 123 5.69 4.59 10.18
CA SER A 123 6.75 4.71 11.17
C SER A 123 8.08 4.14 10.65
N LEU A 124 9.15 4.93 10.74
CA LEU A 124 10.50 4.57 10.31
C LEU A 124 11.45 4.45 11.51
N LEU A 125 12.61 3.83 11.28
CA LEU A 125 13.75 4.00 12.18
C LEU A 125 14.29 5.43 12.05
N ASP A 126 14.95 5.90 13.11
CA ASP A 126 15.62 7.20 13.12
C ASP A 126 16.64 7.28 11.97
N SER A 127 16.77 8.45 11.36
CA SER A 127 17.66 8.74 10.21
C SER A 127 17.15 8.33 8.82
N PHE A 128 15.93 7.80 8.68
CA PHE A 128 15.34 7.51 7.36
C PHE A 128 14.15 8.43 7.03
N SER A 129 13.96 8.72 5.74
CA SER A 129 12.85 9.55 5.26
C SER A 129 11.80 8.75 4.47
N PHE A 130 12.18 7.59 3.95
CA PHE A 130 11.32 6.76 3.09
C PHE A 130 11.32 5.30 3.52
N CYS A 131 10.17 4.64 3.40
CA CYS A 131 10.02 3.22 3.76
C CYS A 131 10.36 2.23 2.64
N SER A 132 10.40 2.72 1.39
CA SER A 132 10.56 1.93 0.17
C SER A 132 11.13 2.80 -0.96
N LEU A 133 11.60 2.16 -2.04
CA LEU A 133 12.11 2.85 -3.24
C LEU A 133 11.01 3.69 -3.91
N GLY A 134 9.78 3.17 -3.99
CA GLY A 134 8.62 3.87 -4.52
C GLY A 134 8.29 5.13 -3.70
N CYS A 135 8.33 5.06 -2.36
CA CYS A 135 8.17 6.26 -1.54
C CYS A 135 9.28 7.29 -1.77
N LYS A 136 10.54 6.86 -1.96
CA LYS A 136 11.63 7.80 -2.27
C LYS A 136 11.42 8.47 -3.63
N MET A 137 11.04 7.71 -4.65
CA MET A 137 10.76 8.23 -5.99
C MET A 137 9.61 9.24 -5.97
N VAL A 138 8.50 8.93 -5.30
CA VAL A 138 7.34 9.83 -5.19
C VAL A 138 7.66 11.05 -4.32
N GLY A 139 8.27 10.85 -3.15
CA GLY A 139 8.51 11.94 -2.20
C GLY A 139 9.63 12.91 -2.57
N THR A 140 10.44 12.58 -3.59
CA THR A 140 11.45 13.49 -4.17
C THR A 140 10.99 14.11 -5.49
N SER A 141 9.78 13.80 -5.96
CA SER A 141 9.19 14.48 -7.12
C SER A 141 8.93 15.95 -6.77
N PRO A 142 9.20 16.89 -7.70
CA PRO A 142 8.93 18.31 -7.50
C PRO A 142 7.43 18.61 -7.27
N ASN A 143 6.55 17.72 -7.74
CA ASN A 143 5.10 17.86 -7.61
C ASN A 143 4.56 17.27 -6.30
N PHE A 144 5.42 16.72 -5.43
CA PHE A 144 4.99 16.14 -4.17
C PHE A 144 4.62 17.24 -3.16
N GLN A 145 3.35 17.66 -3.20
CA GLN A 145 2.76 18.45 -2.13
C GLN A 145 2.25 17.50 -1.05
N LYS A 146 3.01 17.36 0.04
CA LYS A 146 2.49 16.73 1.24
C LYS A 146 1.33 17.60 1.72
N ILE A 147 0.09 17.18 1.44
CA ILE A 147 -1.11 17.80 2.01
C ILE A 147 -0.95 17.65 3.52
N LYS A 148 -0.43 18.70 4.16
CA LYS A 148 -0.44 18.81 5.61
C LYS A 148 -1.91 18.71 5.96
N LYS A 149 -2.31 17.59 6.56
CA LYS A 149 -3.55 17.54 7.34
C LYS A 149 -3.34 18.57 8.44
N GLN A 150 -3.73 19.82 8.18
CA GLN A 150 -3.85 20.83 9.21
C GLN A 150 -4.76 20.21 10.24
N SER A 151 -4.21 19.95 11.42
CA SER A 151 -4.98 19.75 12.62
C SER A 151 -6.01 20.89 12.68
N PRO A 152 -7.32 20.62 12.84
CA PRO A 152 -8.25 21.69 13.13
C PRO A 152 -7.90 22.24 14.51
N GLU A 153 -7.10 23.31 14.53
CA GLU A 153 -6.88 24.09 15.73
C GLU A 153 -8.21 24.69 16.15
N LYS A 154 -8.55 24.41 17.40
CA LYS A 154 -9.73 24.85 18.13
C LYS A 154 -9.97 26.35 17.92
N LYS A 155 -11.13 26.71 17.36
CA LYS A 155 -11.82 27.96 17.71
C LYS A 155 -13.12 27.62 18.42
N ARG A 156 -13.13 27.83 19.75
CA ARG A 156 -14.32 27.84 20.60
C ARG A 156 -14.91 29.25 20.62
N ALA A 157 -16.25 29.30 20.55
CA ALA A 157 -17.19 30.31 21.06
C ALA A 157 -17.06 31.75 20.53
N ALA A 158 -18.10 32.55 20.27
CA ALA A 158 -19.55 32.54 20.44
C ALA A 158 -20.13 33.31 19.21
N SER A 159 -21.40 33.48 18.89
CA SER A 159 -22.65 33.62 19.65
C SER A 159 -23.79 33.68 18.62
N ALA A 160 -24.98 33.24 19.03
CA ALA A 160 -26.24 33.33 18.30
C ALA A 160 -26.61 34.76 17.88
N LEU A 161 -27.40 34.91 16.82
CA LEU A 161 -28.71 35.60 16.79
C LEU A 161 -29.30 35.59 15.37
N GLU A 162 -30.62 35.65 15.34
CA GLU A 162 -31.53 35.22 14.26
C GLU A 162 -31.92 36.32 13.26
N SER A 163 -32.64 35.88 12.21
CA SER A 163 -33.81 36.53 11.59
C SER A 163 -33.72 37.32 10.27
N GLU A 164 -34.38 36.72 9.27
CA GLU A 164 -35.34 37.17 8.24
C GLU A 164 -35.03 38.19 7.11
N ASP A 165 -35.36 37.72 5.88
CA ASP A 165 -36.05 38.38 4.74
C ASP A 165 -35.38 39.51 3.93
N SER A 166 -35.62 39.73 2.63
CA SER A 166 -36.17 39.00 1.47
C SER A 166 -36.14 40.02 0.30
N TYR A 167 -35.69 39.67 -0.91
CA TYR A 167 -36.37 40.06 -2.17
C TYR A 167 -35.75 39.35 -3.37
N SER A 168 -36.60 38.69 -4.14
CA SER A 168 -36.32 38.11 -5.46
C SER A 168 -37.08 38.88 -6.52
N SER A 169 -36.56 38.92 -7.74
CA SER A 169 -37.29 39.10 -9.01
C SER A 169 -36.30 38.85 -10.16
N SER A 170 -36.63 38.38 -11.35
CA SER A 170 -37.47 37.28 -11.85
C SER A 170 -37.34 37.36 -13.38
N SER A 171 -37.23 36.22 -14.08
CA SER A 171 -37.72 35.94 -15.45
C SER A 171 -37.00 34.72 -16.04
N SER A 172 -37.53 33.91 -16.96
CA SER A 172 -38.85 33.31 -17.23
C SER A 172 -38.69 32.66 -18.62
N SER A 173 -38.85 31.33 -18.71
CA SER A 173 -39.38 30.52 -19.86
C SER A 173 -38.75 29.12 -19.85
N HIS A 174 -39.46 28.08 -19.37
CA HIS A 174 -40.46 27.23 -20.05
C HIS A 174 -39.85 26.10 -20.92
N GLY A 175 -40.09 24.86 -20.48
CA GLY A 175 -39.84 23.63 -21.23
C GLY A 175 -40.00 22.39 -20.33
N ARG A 176 -41.19 21.80 -20.33
CA ARG A 176 -41.68 20.75 -19.41
C ARG A 176 -41.52 19.36 -20.04
N SER A 177 -41.03 18.35 -19.31
CA SER A 177 -41.53 16.97 -19.42
C SER A 177 -41.17 16.10 -18.20
N THR A 178 -42.11 15.21 -17.90
CA THR A 178 -42.31 14.22 -16.83
C THR A 178 -41.19 13.17 -16.72
N THR A 179 -40.91 12.40 -15.66
CA THR A 179 -41.71 11.81 -14.57
C THR A 179 -40.74 11.21 -13.52
N LYS A 180 -41.24 11.03 -12.29
CA LYS A 180 -40.55 10.69 -11.04
C LYS A 180 -40.00 9.26 -10.98
N PHE A 181 -38.81 9.07 -10.35
CA PHE A 181 -38.43 7.85 -9.64
C PHE A 181 -37.78 8.18 -8.27
N PRO A 182 -38.04 7.39 -7.22
CA PRO A 182 -37.85 7.78 -5.83
C PRO A 182 -36.49 7.37 -5.22
N SER A 183 -36.08 8.13 -4.20
CA SER A 183 -34.98 7.86 -3.29
C SER A 183 -35.26 6.65 -2.39
N PHE A 184 -34.35 5.67 -2.36
CA PHE A 184 -34.40 4.52 -1.45
C PHE A 184 -33.61 4.82 -0.17
N THR A 185 -34.32 5.16 0.90
CA THR A 185 -33.87 5.02 2.28
C THR A 185 -34.77 3.99 2.96
N PRO A 186 -34.25 2.88 3.52
CA PRO A 186 -35.09 1.91 4.20
C PRO A 186 -35.54 2.42 5.58
N SER A 187 -36.86 2.47 5.77
CA SER A 187 -37.53 2.71 7.05
C SER A 187 -37.55 1.44 7.90
N THR A 188 -37.25 1.59 9.19
CA THR A 188 -37.42 0.61 10.27
C THR A 188 -38.86 0.08 10.36
N PRO A 189 -39.10 -1.24 10.46
CA PRO A 189 -40.42 -1.82 10.74
C PRO A 189 -40.74 -1.89 12.25
N PRO A 190 -42.03 -1.93 12.63
CA PRO A 190 -42.49 -1.85 14.03
C PRO A 190 -42.40 -3.20 14.77
N ARG A 191 -42.39 -3.13 16.12
CA ARG A 191 -42.40 -4.27 17.04
C ARG A 191 -43.83 -4.80 17.25
N THR A 192 -44.02 -6.10 17.07
CA THR A 192 -45.07 -6.88 17.75
C THR A 192 -44.60 -8.31 18.03
N ALA A 193 -45.06 -8.81 19.19
CA ALA A 193 -44.81 -10.13 19.79
C ALA A 193 -45.09 -11.29 18.80
N VAL A 194 -44.50 -12.49 18.88
CA VAL A 194 -44.54 -13.45 20.01
C VAL A 194 -43.46 -14.54 19.82
N ASN A 195 -42.83 -14.93 20.94
CA ASN A 195 -42.21 -16.23 21.29
C ASN A 195 -41.58 -17.12 20.20
N HIS A 196 -40.27 -17.37 20.28
CA HIS A 196 -39.71 -18.70 20.64
C HIS A 196 -38.27 -18.56 21.17
N ARG A 197 -38.03 -19.27 22.26
CA ARG A 197 -36.79 -19.31 23.03
C ARG A 197 -35.71 -20.11 22.30
N THR A 198 -34.50 -19.56 22.16
CA THR A 198 -33.26 -20.32 22.44
C THR A 198 -32.10 -19.36 22.70
N ALA A 199 -31.80 -19.14 23.98
CA ALA A 199 -30.52 -18.64 24.41
C ALA A 199 -29.50 -19.80 24.36
N LYS A 200 -28.33 -19.60 23.72
CA LYS A 200 -27.14 -20.32 24.16
C LYS A 200 -25.93 -19.40 24.20
N ARG A 201 -25.44 -19.27 25.42
CA ARG A 201 -24.46 -18.33 25.96
C ARG A 201 -23.16 -19.11 26.19
N ARG A 202 -22.03 -18.40 26.01
CA ARG A 202 -20.67 -18.64 26.56
C ARG A 202 -19.78 -19.75 25.98
N LYS A 203 -18.76 -19.24 25.28
CA LYS A 203 -17.34 -19.64 25.26
C LYS A 203 -16.94 -20.49 26.47
N GLY A 204 -16.54 -21.74 26.22
CA GLY A 204 -15.98 -22.64 27.22
C GLY A 204 -14.63 -22.16 27.77
N ILE A 205 -14.30 -22.64 28.97
CA ILE A 205 -13.04 -22.40 29.67
C ILE A 205 -11.96 -23.32 29.05
N PRO A 206 -10.80 -22.81 28.59
CA PRO A 206 -9.77 -23.65 28.03
C PRO A 206 -9.08 -24.48 29.13
N HIS A 207 -9.07 -25.81 28.98
CA HIS A 207 -8.34 -26.74 29.84
C HIS A 207 -6.87 -26.88 29.37
N ARG A 208 -5.93 -26.90 30.32
CA ARG A 208 -4.50 -27.20 30.09
C ARG A 208 -4.31 -28.68 29.78
N ALA A 209 -3.36 -29.02 28.90
CA ALA A 209 -3.00 -30.40 28.59
C ALA A 209 -2.36 -31.11 29.81
N PRO A 210 -2.65 -32.41 30.05
CA PRO A 210 -2.00 -33.18 31.10
C PRO A 210 -0.50 -33.35 30.82
N MET A 211 0.33 -33.16 31.84
CA MET A 211 1.71 -33.62 31.84
C MET A 211 1.73 -35.07 32.36
N GLY A 212 2.07 -36.02 31.50
CA GLY A 212 2.46 -37.38 31.90
C GLY A 212 3.70 -37.73 31.08
N GLY A 213 4.87 -37.99 31.66
CA GLY A 213 5.14 -38.61 32.95
C GLY A 213 5.63 -40.03 32.66
N LEU A 214 6.96 -40.19 32.67
CA LEU A 214 7.67 -41.46 32.50
C LEU A 214 7.16 -42.52 33.48
N THR A 215 6.92 -43.74 32.98
CA THR A 215 7.28 -44.99 33.68
C THR A 215 7.68 -46.06 32.66
N LEU A 216 8.99 -46.35 32.64
CA LEU A 216 9.55 -47.65 32.31
C LEU A 216 9.15 -48.63 33.43
N GLU A 217 8.83 -49.88 33.08
CA GLU A 217 9.36 -51.12 33.72
C GLU A 217 9.02 -52.31 32.80
N ILE A 218 10.08 -52.96 32.29
CA ILE A 218 10.52 -54.36 32.51
C ILE A 218 9.71 -55.37 31.70
#